data_AF-A0A4R4DSS8-F1
#
_entry.id   AF-A0A4R4DSS8-F1
#
_cell.length_a   1.000
_cell.length_b   1.000
_cell.length_c   1.000
_cell.angle_alpha   90.00
_cell.angle_beta   90.00
_cell.angle_gamma   90.00
#
_symmetry.space_group_name_H-M   'P 1'
#
loop_
_entity.id
_entity.type
_entity.pdbx_description
1 polymer ?
#
loop_
_entity_poly.entity_id
_entity_poly.type
_entity_poly.pdbx_seq_one_letter_code
_entity_poly.pdbx_strand_id
1 'polypeptide(L)' 'MAALRPLDGGGIKTSRASLIGGIAVGIGVFVLWTLLARDLGGDGLLTDTIGLVLSGLIGLWIWRADL' A
#
# COMPACT_ATOMS: atom_id res chain seq x y z
N MET A 1 -0.47 -15.75 -34.40
CA MET A 1 -0.60 -14.77 -33.30
C MET A 1 0.79 -14.27 -32.98
N ALA A 2 1.07 -12.98 -33.18
CA ALA A 2 2.36 -12.39 -32.84
C ALA A 2 2.46 -12.26 -31.32
N ALA A 3 3.42 -12.96 -30.70
CA ALA A 3 3.67 -12.86 -29.28
C ALA A 3 4.17 -11.45 -28.96
N LEU A 4 3.38 -10.68 -28.20
CA LEU A 4 3.81 -9.38 -27.68
C LEU A 4 4.97 -9.62 -26.72
N ARG A 5 6.17 -9.21 -27.12
CA ARG A 5 7.38 -9.27 -26.31
C ARG A 5 7.23 -8.21 -25.20
N PRO A 6 7.26 -8.57 -23.91
CA PRO A 6 7.17 -7.57 -22.84
C PRO A 6 8.36 -6.62 -22.96
N LEU A 7 8.10 -5.32 -23.01
CA LEU A 7 9.12 -4.27 -23.15
C LEU A 7 10.18 -4.33 -22.03
N ASP A 8 9.82 -4.93 -20.88
CA ASP A 8 10.66 -4.98 -19.68
C ASP A 8 11.31 -6.35 -19.42
N GLY A 9 11.26 -7.28 -20.38
CA GLY A 9 11.91 -8.59 -20.24
C GLY A 9 11.27 -9.51 -19.18
N GLY A 10 10.03 -9.22 -18.74
CA GLY A 10 9.25 -10.07 -17.85
C GLY A 10 9.71 -10.06 -16.38
N GLY A 11 10.69 -9.23 -16.01
CA GLY A 11 11.10 -9.04 -14.63
C GLY A 11 10.35 -7.88 -13.98
N ILE A 12 9.67 -8.13 -12.87
CA ILE A 12 9.20 -7.08 -11.95
C ILE A 12 10.44 -6.31 -11.50
N LYS A 13 10.69 -5.13 -12.05
CA LYS A 13 11.79 -4.26 -11.62
C LYS A 13 11.33 -3.57 -10.36
N THR A 14 11.56 -4.17 -9.20
CA THR A 14 11.34 -3.52 -7.90
C THR A 14 12.17 -2.24 -7.80
N SER A 15 11.61 -1.14 -8.28
CA SER A 15 12.26 0.16 -8.31
C SER A 15 12.14 0.79 -6.93
N ARG A 16 13.18 1.52 -6.49
CA ARG A 16 13.10 2.35 -5.27
C ARG A 16 11.92 3.33 -5.33
N ALA A 17 11.48 3.71 -6.53
CA ALA A 17 10.30 4.55 -6.73
C ALA A 17 9.00 3.87 -6.26
N SER A 18 8.81 2.59 -6.56
CA SER A 18 7.62 1.83 -6.15
C SER A 18 7.56 1.64 -4.62
N LEU A 19 8.72 1.49 -3.97
CA LEU A 19 8.79 1.43 -2.50
C LEU A 19 8.30 2.75 -1.88
N ILE A 20 8.73 3.89 -2.42
CA ILE A 20 8.30 5.21 -1.95
C ILE A 20 6.80 5.39 -2.19
N GLY A 21 6.29 4.97 -3.35
CA GLY A 21 4.86 4.98 -3.65
C GLY A 21 4.05 4.15 -2.65
N GLY A 22 4.47 2.91 -2.37
CA GLY A 22 3.83 2.04 -1.38
C GLY A 22 3.82 2.62 0.03
N ILE A 23 4.93 3.24 0.47
CA ILE A 23 5.00 3.92 1.77
C ILE A 23 4.05 5.12 1.82
N ALA A 24 4.04 5.96 0.79
CA ALA A 24 3.18 7.14 0.74
C ALA A 24 1.69 6.76 0.80
N VAL A 25 1.29 5.73 0.04
CA VAL A 25 -0.09 5.22 0.07
C VAL A 25 -0.41 4.57 1.42
N GLY A 26 0.50 3.78 1.98
CA GLY A 26 0.33 3.20 3.31
C GLY A 26 0.07 4.27 4.37
N ILE A 27 0.88 5.33 4.41
CA ILE A 27 0.67 6.47 5.33
C ILE A 27 -0.70 7.12 5.09
N GLY A 28 -1.06 7.39 3.83
CA GLY A 28 -2.35 7.99 3.49
C GLY A 28 -3.54 7.16 3.97
N VAL A 29 -3.50 5.84 3.77
CA VAL A 29 -4.54 4.91 4.23
C VAL A 29 -4.61 4.88 5.76
N PHE A 30 -3.46 4.86 6.45
CA PHE A 30 -3.43 4.89 7.90
C PHE A 30 -4.04 6.17 8.47
N VAL A 31 -3.66 7.33 7.91
CA VAL A 31 -4.24 8.62 8.30
C VAL A 31 -5.75 8.61 8.10
N LEU A 32 -6.23 8.19 6.92
CA LEU A 32 -7.66 8.10 6.63
C LEU A 32 -8.40 7.17 7.61
N TRP A 33 -7.80 6.02 7.93
CA TRP A 33 -8.31 5.09 8.94
C TRP A 33 -8.45 5.75 10.30
N THR A 34 -7.40 6.41 10.80
CA THR A 34 -7.44 7.06 12.12
C THR A 34 -8.47 8.19 12.20
N LEU A 35 -8.65 8.96 11.13
CA LEU A 35 -9.67 10.01 11.06
C LEU A 35 -11.07 9.40 11.09
N LEU A 36 -11.32 8.34 10.33
CA LEU A 36 -12.60 7.66 10.30
C LEU A 36 -12.92 6.98 11.64
N ALA A 37 -11.94 6.30 12.23
CA ALA A 37 -12.06 5.65 13.53
C ALA A 37 -12.44 6.66 14.61
N ARG A 38 -11.78 7.82 14.65
CA ARG A 38 -12.10 8.91 15.59
C ARG A 38 -13.51 9.44 15.41
N ASP A 39 -13.94 9.65 14.16
CA ASP A 39 -15.29 10.15 13.86
C ASP A 39 -16.40 9.16 14.30
N LEU A 40 -16.08 7.86 14.29
CA LEU A 40 -16.96 6.79 14.75
C LEU A 40 -16.84 6.49 16.26
N GLY A 41 -16.01 7.23 17.00
CA GLY A 41 -15.73 6.98 18.42
C GLY A 41 -14.93 5.69 18.70
N GLY A 42 -14.31 5.12 17.66
CA GLY A 42 -13.48 3.93 17.71
C GLY A 42 -12.05 4.23 18.14
N ASP A 43 -11.87 4.86 19.30
CA ASP A 43 -10.55 5.18 19.83
C ASP A 43 -9.97 4.01 20.63
N GLY A 44 -8.71 3.64 20.35
CA GLY A 44 -8.00 2.66 21.17
C GLY A 44 -6.92 1.89 20.42
N LEU A 45 -6.05 1.26 21.22
CA LEU A 45 -4.86 0.56 20.75
C LEU A 45 -5.19 -0.57 19.75
N LEU A 46 -6.34 -1.23 19.91
CA LEU A 46 -6.80 -2.27 18.99
C LEU A 46 -7.16 -1.68 17.61
N THR A 47 -7.90 -0.57 17.57
CA THR A 47 -8.27 0.10 16.32
C THR A 47 -7.05 0.65 15.59
N ASP A 48 -6.10 1.23 16.32
CA ASP A 48 -4.83 1.72 15.75
C ASP A 48 -3.98 0.57 15.19
N THR A 49 -3.91 -0.56 15.91
CA THR A 49 -3.16 -1.74 15.47
C THR A 49 -3.75 -2.32 14.18
N ILE A 50 -5.08 -2.42 14.09
CA ILE A 50 -5.76 -2.88 12.87
C ILE A 50 -5.47 -1.93 11.70
N GLY A 51 -5.61 -0.63 11.92
CA GLY A 51 -5.30 0.38 10.91
C GLY A 51 -3.87 0.28 10.40
N LEU A 52 -2.91 0.10 11.32
CA LEU A 52 -1.48 0.00 11.00
C LEU A 52 -1.17 -1.28 10.20
N VAL A 53 -1.78 -2.41 10.56
CA VAL A 53 -1.62 -3.67 9.82
C VAL A 53 -2.21 -3.54 8.41
N LEU A 54 -3.44 -3.05 8.28
CA LEU A 54 -4.11 -2.93 6.97
C LEU A 54 -3.38 -1.97 6.04
N SER A 55 -3.02 -0.78 6.54
CA SER A 55 -2.25 0.19 5.76
C SER A 55 -0.88 -0.33 5.35
N GLY A 56 -0.17 -1.04 6.23
CA GLY A 56 1.09 -1.69 5.92
C GLY A 56 0.96 -2.76 4.84
N LEU A 57 -0.09 -3.60 4.91
CA LEU A 57 -0.38 -4.61 3.89
C LEU A 57 -0.69 -3.98 2.52
N ILE A 58 -1.44 -2.88 2.49
CA ILE A 58 -1.74 -2.14 1.25
C ILE A 58 -0.47 -1.55 0.65
N GLY A 59 0.35 -0.86 1.45
CA GLY A 59 1.62 -0.31 0.99
C GLY A 59 2.58 -1.38 0.47
N LEU A 60 2.65 -2.53 1.15
CA LEU A 60 3.43 -3.69 0.72
C LEU A 60 2.91 -4.28 -0.59
N TRP A 61 1.58 -4.36 -0.76
CA TRP A 61 0.98 -4.85 -1.99
C TRP A 61 1.27 -3.95 -3.18
N ILE A 62 1.21 -2.63 -3.00
CA ILE A 62 1.55 -1.65 -4.04
C ILE A 62 3.01 -1.79 -4.45
N TRP A 63 3.92 -1.88 -3.47
CA TRP A 63 5.33 -2.14 -3.75
C TRP A 63 5.54 -3.46 -4.50
N ARG A 64 4.82 -4.51 -4.11
CA ARG A 64 4.94 -5.83 -4.74
C ARG A 64 4.37 -5.87 -6.15
N ALA A 65 3.30 -5.13 -6.39
CA ALA A 65 2.61 -5.03 -7.67
C ALA A 65 3.36 -4.15 -8.66
N ASP A 66 4.30 -3.30 -8.20
CA ASP A 66 5.06 -2.35 -9.03
C ASP A 66 4.13 -1.53 -9.95
N LEU A 67 2.97 -1.15 -9.41
CA LEU A 67 2.03 -0.18 -10.00
C LEU A 67 2.67 1.21 -10.08
#